data_AF-A0A6N8UFS9-F1
#
_entry.id   AF-A0A6N8UFS9-F1
#
_cell.length_a   1.000
_cell.length_b   1.000
_cell.length_c   1.000
_cell.angle_alpha   90.00
_cell.angle_beta   90.00
_cell.angle_gamma   90.00
#
_symmetry.space_group_name_H-M   'P 1'
#
loop_
_entity.id
_entity.type
_entity.pdbx_description
1 polymer ?
#
loop_
_entity_poly.entity_id
_entity_poly.type
_entity_poly.pdbx_seq_one_letter_code
_entity_poly.pdbx_strand_id
1 'polypeptide(L)'
;MKALINRLGLKAKEAATGTIYVEHNGKKVRVANHEPNFAMTKFRGDADLEIYTHDVEGSEINDKYDVVKMIAEFFEIEIKGTLKSILTKASNRKIAERNRLAELAKANKKEQEAIKEAKEERLNNLADFVAENKEELEAILADAEAYGDFGSNGAKRRKRRRNYFKNEVLKRFNVELELSDYKEL
;
A
#
# COMPACT_ATOMS: atom_id res chain seq x y z
N MET A 1 14.94 -6.46 -21.61
CA MET A 1 13.86 -7.40 -22.01
C MET A 1 14.15 -8.06 -23.37
N LYS A 2 14.50 -7.27 -24.40
CA LYS A 2 14.97 -7.73 -25.73
C LYS A 2 15.90 -8.96 -25.70
N ALA A 3 16.95 -8.95 -24.88
CA ALA A 3 17.89 -10.06 -24.79
C ALA A 3 17.25 -11.39 -24.31
N LEU A 4 16.24 -11.34 -23.44
CA LEU A 4 15.52 -12.53 -22.98
C LEU A 4 14.58 -13.06 -24.08
N ILE A 5 13.92 -12.15 -24.82
CA ILE A 5 13.09 -12.52 -25.97
C ILE A 5 13.95 -13.17 -27.06
N ASN A 6 15.16 -12.65 -27.31
CA ASN A 6 16.08 -13.25 -28.26
C ASN A 6 16.51 -14.68 -27.87
N ARG A 7 16.49 -15.02 -26.57
CA ARG A 7 16.75 -16.39 -26.10
C ARG A 7 15.60 -17.36 -26.35
N LEU A 8 14.41 -16.88 -26.75
CA LEU A 8 13.33 -17.71 -27.30
C LEU A 8 13.57 -18.10 -28.77
N GLY A 9 14.66 -17.62 -29.40
CA GLY A 9 14.89 -17.75 -30.84
C GLY A 9 14.13 -16.73 -31.68
N LEU A 10 13.51 -15.74 -31.04
CA LEU A 10 12.78 -14.65 -31.70
C LEU A 10 13.70 -13.45 -31.97
N LYS A 11 13.39 -12.65 -33.00
CA LYS A 11 14.11 -11.39 -33.26
C LYS A 11 13.32 -10.21 -32.72
N ALA A 12 13.72 -9.69 -31.57
CA ALA A 12 13.13 -8.48 -31.00
C ALA A 12 13.81 -7.21 -31.55
N LYS A 13 12.99 -6.24 -31.98
CA LYS A 13 13.39 -4.86 -32.29
C LYS A 13 12.95 -3.95 -31.15
N GLU A 14 13.75 -2.95 -30.83
CA GLU A 14 13.44 -2.00 -29.76
C GLU A 14 13.49 -0.59 -30.36
N ALA A 15 12.41 0.16 -30.17
CA ALA A 15 12.32 1.56 -30.58
C ALA A 15 12.99 2.46 -29.52
N ALA A 16 13.30 3.70 -29.90
CA ALA A 16 13.88 4.69 -29.00
C ALA A 16 13.00 4.99 -27.76
N THR A 17 11.70 4.73 -27.85
CA THR A 17 10.72 4.88 -26.76
C THR A 17 10.81 3.76 -25.71
N GLY A 18 11.62 2.72 -25.94
CA GLY A 18 11.65 1.50 -25.11
C GLY A 18 10.57 0.48 -25.47
N THR A 19 9.74 0.75 -26.48
CA THR A 19 8.76 -0.20 -27.02
C THR A 19 9.47 -1.31 -27.78
N ILE A 20 9.09 -2.57 -27.51
CA ILE A 20 9.65 -3.75 -28.17
C ILE A 20 8.64 -4.31 -29.18
N TYR A 21 9.14 -4.68 -30.35
CA TYR A 21 8.39 -5.31 -31.43
C TYR A 21 8.97 -6.68 -31.71
N VAL A 22 8.10 -7.68 -31.78
CA VAL A 22 8.46 -9.06 -32.08
C VAL A 22 7.52 -9.56 -33.18
N GLU A 23 8.09 -10.13 -34.24
CA GLU A 23 7.32 -10.69 -35.34
C GLU A 23 7.81 -12.11 -35.60
N HIS A 24 6.87 -13.05 -35.66
CA HIS A 24 7.14 -14.46 -35.91
C HIS A 24 5.93 -15.13 -36.54
N ASN A 25 6.15 -15.93 -37.59
CA ASN A 25 5.10 -16.62 -38.35
C ASN A 25 3.92 -15.72 -38.78
N GLY A 26 4.23 -14.49 -39.22
CA GLY A 26 3.24 -13.50 -39.66
C GLY A 26 2.45 -12.83 -38.54
N LYS A 27 2.62 -13.26 -37.28
CA LYS A 27 2.01 -12.64 -36.10
C LYS A 27 2.96 -11.63 -35.46
N LYS A 28 2.41 -10.54 -34.92
CA LYS A 28 3.11 -9.38 -34.37
C LYS A 28 2.73 -9.15 -32.91
N VAL A 29 3.73 -9.08 -32.05
CA VAL A 29 3.59 -8.70 -30.64
C VAL A 29 4.27 -7.36 -30.42
N ARG A 30 3.58 -6.46 -29.73
CA ARG A 30 4.11 -5.17 -29.28
C ARG A 30 4.14 -5.13 -27.76
N VAL A 31 5.29 -4.81 -27.18
CA VAL A 31 5.45 -4.56 -25.75
C VAL A 31 5.67 -3.09 -25.53
N ALA A 32 4.76 -2.43 -24.82
CA ALA A 32 4.87 -1.03 -24.45
C ALA A 32 5.24 -0.88 -22.97
N ASN A 33 6.14 0.06 -22.70
CA ASN A 33 6.58 0.44 -21.36
C ASN A 33 5.71 1.52 -20.71
N HIS A 34 4.54 1.80 -21.28
CA HIS A 34 3.59 2.83 -20.85
C HIS A 34 2.19 2.20 -20.77
N GLU A 35 1.18 2.95 -20.34
CA GLU A 35 -0.21 2.49 -20.23
C GLU A 35 -0.89 2.21 -21.59
N PRO A 36 -2.01 1.48 -21.62
CA PRO A 36 -2.80 1.29 -22.84
C PRO A 36 -3.20 2.61 -23.51
N ASN A 37 -2.83 2.77 -24.80
CA ASN A 37 -3.18 3.95 -25.58
C ASN A 37 -3.87 3.56 -26.88
N PHE A 38 -5.20 3.40 -26.81
CA PHE A 38 -6.05 2.99 -27.93
C PHE A 38 -6.10 4.03 -29.06
N ALA A 39 -5.75 5.29 -28.81
CA ALA A 39 -5.69 6.31 -29.85
C ALA A 39 -4.50 6.08 -30.80
N MET A 40 -3.42 5.47 -30.30
CA MET A 40 -2.20 5.23 -31.08
C MET A 40 -2.29 4.01 -32.02
N THR A 41 -3.30 3.15 -31.88
CA THR A 41 -3.51 2.00 -32.77
C THR A 41 -3.61 2.44 -34.23
N LYS A 42 -4.29 3.56 -34.50
CA LYS A 42 -4.43 4.15 -35.85
C LYS A 42 -3.10 4.61 -36.48
N PHE A 43 -2.10 4.94 -35.67
CA PHE A 43 -0.81 5.49 -36.13
C PHE A 43 0.32 4.46 -36.15
N ARG A 44 0.28 3.48 -35.25
CA ARG A 44 1.36 2.51 -35.04
C ARG A 44 1.12 1.18 -35.78
N GLY A 45 -0.05 1.02 -36.39
CA GLY A 45 -0.51 -0.22 -37.00
C GLY A 45 -0.97 -1.24 -35.96
N ASP A 46 -1.62 -2.30 -36.46
CA ASP A 46 -2.16 -3.37 -35.63
C ASP A 46 -1.06 -4.34 -35.19
N ALA A 47 -1.14 -4.76 -33.93
CA ALA A 47 -0.43 -5.90 -33.38
C ALA A 47 -1.46 -6.97 -33.02
N ASP A 48 -1.13 -8.24 -33.25
CA ASP A 48 -1.99 -9.36 -32.86
C ASP A 48 -2.04 -9.53 -31.34
N LEU A 49 -1.01 -9.05 -30.63
CA LEU A 49 -0.98 -8.95 -29.17
C LEU A 49 -0.25 -7.69 -28.72
N GLU A 50 -0.87 -6.97 -27.79
CA GLU A 50 -0.25 -5.85 -27.08
C GLU A 50 -0.04 -6.21 -25.61
N ILE A 51 1.20 -6.05 -25.15
CA ILE A 51 1.60 -6.30 -23.77
C ILE A 51 2.06 -4.98 -23.17
N TYR A 52 1.52 -4.65 -22.01
CA TYR A 52 1.83 -3.42 -21.28
C TYR A 52 2.60 -3.75 -20.01
N THR A 53 3.70 -3.06 -19.73
CA THR A 53 4.45 -3.26 -18.48
C THR A 53 3.93 -2.41 -17.34
N HIS A 54 3.19 -1.33 -17.64
CA HIS A 54 2.61 -0.43 -16.64
C HIS A 54 1.11 -0.23 -16.85
N ASP A 55 0.38 0.01 -15.77
CA ASP A 55 -1.02 0.45 -15.81
C ASP A 55 -1.13 1.97 -16.01
N VAL A 56 -2.38 2.47 -16.00
CA VAL A 56 -2.72 3.89 -16.17
C VAL A 56 -2.21 4.79 -15.03
N GLU A 57 -1.86 4.21 -13.88
CA GLU A 57 -1.29 4.94 -12.74
C GLU A 57 0.24 4.91 -12.75
N GLY A 58 0.85 4.21 -13.72
CA GLY A 58 2.29 4.03 -13.85
C GLY A 58 2.85 2.91 -12.98
N SER A 59 2.00 2.08 -12.37
CA SER A 59 2.43 0.92 -11.58
C SER A 59 2.87 -0.23 -12.48
N GLU A 60 3.98 -0.90 -12.17
CA GLU A 60 4.46 -2.05 -12.94
C GLU A 60 3.49 -3.24 -12.78
N ILE A 61 2.86 -3.65 -13.87
CA ILE A 61 1.91 -4.79 -13.92
C ILE A 61 2.52 -6.05 -14.53
N ASN A 62 3.53 -5.90 -15.37
CA ASN A 62 4.22 -7.03 -16.00
C ASN A 62 5.72 -6.78 -16.03
N ASP A 63 6.48 -7.63 -15.34
CA ASP A 63 7.92 -7.55 -15.40
C ASP A 63 8.47 -8.19 -16.69
N LYS A 64 9.78 -8.01 -16.91
CA LYS A 64 10.45 -8.56 -18.10
C LYS A 64 10.37 -10.09 -18.24
N TYR A 65 10.14 -10.84 -17.16
CA TYR A 65 10.01 -12.29 -17.19
C TYR A 65 8.58 -12.71 -17.53
N ASP A 66 7.59 -11.98 -17.02
CA ASP A 66 6.18 -12.16 -17.36
C ASP A 66 5.96 -11.91 -18.85
N VAL A 67 6.50 -10.80 -19.37
CA VAL A 67 6.43 -10.48 -20.81
C VAL A 67 7.03 -11.60 -21.68
N VAL A 68 8.16 -12.18 -21.28
CA VAL A 68 8.79 -13.28 -22.02
C VAL A 68 7.91 -14.54 -22.02
N LYS A 69 7.22 -14.83 -20.91
CA LYS A 69 6.27 -15.95 -20.84
C LYS A 69 5.07 -15.71 -21.75
N MET A 70 4.47 -14.51 -21.70
CA MET A 70 3.33 -14.14 -22.54
C MET A 70 3.67 -14.23 -24.03
N ILE A 71 4.85 -13.75 -24.43
CA ILE A 71 5.34 -13.87 -25.81
C ILE A 71 5.51 -15.34 -26.20
N ALA A 72 6.13 -16.16 -25.34
CA ALA A 72 6.33 -17.57 -25.62
C ALA A 72 5.01 -18.33 -25.73
N GLU A 73 4.05 -18.05 -24.86
CA GLU A 73 2.70 -18.63 -24.88
C GLU A 73 1.95 -18.24 -26.17
N PHE A 74 1.98 -16.95 -26.53
CA PHE A 74 1.31 -16.45 -27.73
C PHE A 74 1.84 -17.04 -29.04
N PHE A 75 3.15 -17.27 -29.13
CA PHE A 75 3.78 -17.92 -30.28
C PHE A 75 3.86 -19.45 -30.16
N GLU A 76 3.33 -20.04 -29.09
CA GLU A 76 3.39 -21.48 -28.81
C GLU A 76 4.83 -22.03 -28.78
N ILE A 77 5.78 -21.23 -28.27
CA ILE A 77 7.18 -21.57 -28.18
C ILE A 77 7.48 -22.20 -26.82
N GLU A 78 7.97 -23.44 -26.84
CA GLU A 78 8.40 -24.12 -25.63
C GLU A 78 9.67 -23.48 -25.04
N ILE A 79 9.58 -23.02 -23.79
CA ILE A 79 10.73 -22.42 -23.09
C ILE A 79 11.64 -23.51 -22.51
N LYS A 80 12.87 -23.59 -23.03
CA LYS A 80 13.86 -24.62 -22.68
C LYS A 80 15.13 -24.07 -22.01
N GLY A 81 15.91 -24.99 -21.46
CA GLY A 81 17.30 -24.76 -21.03
C GLY A 81 17.48 -23.65 -19.99
N THR A 82 18.49 -22.80 -20.22
CA THR A 82 18.89 -21.74 -19.29
C THR A 82 17.79 -20.68 -19.10
N LEU A 83 16.98 -20.41 -20.13
CA LEU A 83 15.86 -19.47 -20.03
C LEU A 83 14.78 -20.00 -19.08
N LYS A 84 14.43 -21.30 -19.18
CA LYS A 84 13.50 -21.95 -18.24
C LYS A 84 13.99 -21.80 -16.80
N SER A 85 15.26 -22.09 -16.54
CA SER A 85 15.87 -21.94 -15.21
C SER A 85 15.78 -20.52 -14.67
N ILE A 86 16.05 -19.51 -15.50
CA ILE A 86 15.95 -18.08 -15.13
C ILE A 86 14.51 -17.72 -14.76
N LEU A 87 13.53 -18.12 -15.57
CA LEU A 87 12.11 -17.83 -15.32
C LEU A 87 11.60 -18.55 -14.07
N THR A 88 12.01 -19.79 -13.83
CA THR A 88 11.68 -20.53 -12.61
C THR A 88 12.25 -19.82 -11.38
N LYS A 89 13.53 -19.39 -11.43
CA LYS A 89 14.16 -18.66 -10.32
C LYS A 89 13.46 -17.33 -10.02
N ALA A 90 13.06 -16.60 -11.07
CA ALA A 90 12.28 -15.36 -10.91
C ALA A 90 10.91 -15.64 -10.29
N SER A 91 10.21 -16.68 -10.77
CA SER A 91 8.92 -17.10 -10.22
C SER A 91 9.00 -17.48 -8.75
N ASN A 92 10.02 -18.26 -8.36
CA ASN A 92 10.23 -18.66 -6.98
C ASN A 92 10.52 -17.47 -6.06
N ARG A 93 11.24 -16.45 -6.55
CA ARG A 93 11.46 -15.20 -5.80
C ARG A 93 10.15 -14.45 -5.57
N LYS A 94 9.28 -14.33 -6.58
CA LYS A 94 7.96 -13.71 -6.43
C LYS A 94 7.09 -14.46 -5.42
N ILE A 95 7.10 -15.79 -5.46
CA ILE A 95 6.35 -16.62 -4.51
C ILE A 95 6.88 -16.42 -3.08
N ALA A 96 8.20 -16.45 -2.89
CA ALA A 96 8.81 -16.24 -1.59
C ALA A 96 8.48 -14.85 -1.02
N GLU A 97 8.56 -13.81 -1.83
CA GLU A 97 8.21 -12.45 -1.41
C GLU A 97 6.73 -12.32 -1.05
N ARG A 98 5.84 -12.90 -1.86
CA ARG A 98 4.40 -12.92 -1.56
C ARG A 98 4.11 -13.65 -0.24
N ASN A 99 4.78 -14.77 0.02
CA ASN A 99 4.61 -15.51 1.27
C ASN A 99 5.11 -14.69 2.46
N ARG A 100 6.25 -14.02 2.33
CA ARG A 100 6.79 -13.12 3.36
C ARG A 100 5.83 -11.96 3.66
N LEU A 101 5.29 -11.32 2.63
CA LEU A 101 4.31 -10.23 2.81
C LEU A 101 3.03 -10.73 3.48
N ALA A 102 2.58 -11.95 3.15
CA ALA A 102 1.42 -12.55 3.81
C ALA A 102 1.68 -12.87 5.29
N GLU A 103 2.88 -13.32 5.65
CA GLU A 103 3.27 -13.52 7.04
C GLU A 103 3.32 -12.20 7.82
N LEU A 104 3.91 -11.16 7.25
CA LEU A 104 3.92 -9.81 7.84
C LEU A 104 2.51 -9.26 8.02
N ALA A 105 1.63 -9.44 7.04
CA ALA A 105 0.23 -9.01 7.16
C ALA A 105 -0.50 -9.73 8.30
N LYS A 106 -0.26 -11.04 8.48
CA LYS A 106 -0.81 -11.80 9.62
C LYS A 106 -0.26 -11.32 10.95
N ALA A 107 1.03 -11.04 11.04
CA ALA A 107 1.66 -10.53 12.26
C ALA A 107 1.10 -9.14 12.63
N ASN A 108 1.04 -8.22 11.66
CA ASN A 108 0.47 -6.89 11.86
C ASN A 108 -0.99 -6.94 12.29
N LYS A 109 -1.79 -7.87 11.73
CA LYS A 109 -3.18 -8.04 12.14
C LYS A 109 -3.30 -8.44 13.61
N LYS A 110 -2.48 -9.40 14.07
CA LYS A 110 -2.46 -9.81 15.48
C LYS A 110 -2.02 -8.67 16.40
N GLU A 111 -1.03 -7.88 15.98
CA GLU A 111 -0.58 -6.72 16.74
C GLU A 111 -1.68 -5.64 16.84
N GLN A 112 -2.38 -5.37 15.74
CA GLN A 112 -3.53 -4.45 15.74
C GLN A 112 -4.68 -4.95 16.62
N GLU A 113 -4.97 -6.26 16.60
CA GLU A 113 -5.97 -6.88 17.48
C GLU A 113 -5.57 -6.70 18.96
N ALA A 114 -4.31 -6.98 19.32
CA ALA A 114 -3.81 -6.78 20.67
C ALA A 114 -3.84 -5.30 21.12
N ILE A 115 -3.51 -4.36 20.25
CA ILE A 115 -3.63 -2.92 20.52
C ILE A 115 -5.10 -2.54 20.75
N LYS A 116 -6.03 -3.09 19.98
CA LYS A 116 -7.46 -2.82 20.12
C LYS A 116 -7.99 -3.36 21.45
N GLU A 117 -7.65 -4.61 21.80
CA GLU A 117 -8.03 -5.22 23.08
C GLU A 117 -7.49 -4.42 24.27
N ALA A 118 -6.20 -4.03 24.24
CA ALA A 118 -5.61 -3.19 25.28
C ALA A 118 -6.27 -1.81 25.38
N LYS A 119 -6.69 -1.22 24.25
CA LYS A 119 -7.44 0.04 24.25
C LYS A 119 -8.82 -0.14 24.88
N GLU A 120 -9.54 -1.21 24.54
CA GLU A 120 -10.87 -1.51 25.08
C GLU A 120 -10.81 -1.77 26.59
N GLU A 121 -9.86 -2.56 27.07
CA GLU A 121 -9.65 -2.79 28.50
C GLU A 121 -9.34 -1.48 29.25
N ARG A 122 -8.46 -0.65 28.69
CA ARG A 122 -8.17 0.67 29.25
C ARG A 122 -9.42 1.57 29.31
N LEU A 123 -10.23 1.60 28.25
CA LEU A 123 -11.45 2.40 28.23
C LEU A 123 -12.47 1.90 29.24
N ASN A 124 -12.68 0.59 29.35
CA ASN A 124 -13.59 0.02 30.35
C ASN A 124 -13.17 0.40 31.78
N ASN A 125 -11.87 0.30 32.11
CA ASN A 125 -11.37 0.70 33.43
C ASN A 125 -11.53 2.22 33.68
N LEU A 126 -11.43 3.04 32.64
CA LEU A 126 -11.65 4.48 32.74
C LEU A 126 -13.15 4.83 32.82
N ALA A 127 -14.04 4.03 32.23
CA ALA A 127 -15.49 4.26 32.23
C ALA A 127 -16.05 4.31 33.66
N ASP A 128 -15.69 3.31 34.48
CA ASP A 128 -16.11 3.24 35.87
C ASP A 128 -15.58 4.43 36.67
N PHE A 129 -14.29 4.76 36.49
CA PHE A 129 -13.69 5.94 37.11
C PHE A 129 -14.39 7.25 36.73
N VAL A 130 -14.73 7.42 35.44
CA VAL A 130 -15.42 8.62 34.95
C VAL A 130 -16.84 8.71 35.52
N ALA A 131 -17.56 7.59 35.60
CA ALA A 131 -18.90 7.54 36.17
C ALA A 131 -18.90 7.92 37.65
N GLU A 132 -17.94 7.43 38.42
CA GLU A 132 -17.79 7.72 39.86
C GLU A 132 -17.39 9.17 40.14
N ASN A 133 -16.61 9.80 39.26
CA ASN A 133 -16.01 11.14 39.48
C ASN A 133 -16.59 12.21 38.54
N LYS A 134 -17.80 11.98 38.01
CA LYS A 134 -18.38 12.78 36.92
C LYS A 134 -18.41 14.28 37.19
N GLU A 135 -18.92 14.71 38.34
CA GLU A 135 -19.09 16.13 38.67
C GLU A 135 -17.75 16.86 38.76
N GLU A 136 -16.73 16.23 39.36
CA GLU A 136 -15.40 16.82 39.46
C GLU A 136 -14.70 16.88 38.10
N LEU A 137 -14.89 15.88 37.23
CA LEU A 137 -14.36 15.87 35.87
C LEU A 137 -15.03 16.93 34.98
N GLU A 138 -16.33 17.16 35.12
CA GLU A 138 -17.05 18.24 34.42
C GLU A 138 -16.55 19.62 34.83
N ALA A 139 -16.25 19.83 36.13
CA ALA A 139 -15.65 21.07 36.61
C ALA A 139 -14.25 21.31 36.02
N ILE A 140 -13.38 20.28 36.02
CA ILE A 140 -12.05 20.35 35.41
C ILE A 140 -12.15 20.61 33.90
N LEU A 141 -13.16 20.04 33.23
CA LEU A 141 -13.40 20.28 31.83
C LEU A 141 -13.76 21.74 31.55
N ALA A 142 -14.67 22.32 32.33
CA ALA A 142 -15.05 23.73 32.21
C ALA A 142 -13.84 24.66 32.41
N ASP A 143 -13.01 24.37 33.42
CA ASP A 143 -11.75 25.09 33.66
C ASP A 143 -10.78 24.95 32.48
N ALA A 144 -10.68 23.76 31.90
CA ALA A 144 -9.84 23.49 30.74
C ALA A 144 -10.31 24.25 29.49
N GLU A 145 -11.63 24.43 29.31
CA GLU A 145 -12.19 25.22 28.21
C GLU A 145 -11.87 26.71 28.36
N ALA A 146 -12.09 27.27 29.54
CA ALA A 146 -11.73 28.65 29.85
C ALA A 146 -10.21 28.88 29.68
N TYR A 147 -9.38 27.95 30.15
CA TYR A 147 -7.92 28.02 29.98
C TYR A 147 -7.49 27.88 28.50
N GLY A 148 -8.23 27.09 27.73
CA GLY A 148 -7.99 26.89 26.31
C GLY A 148 -8.05 28.18 25.50
N ASP A 149 -8.97 29.09 25.84
CA ASP A 149 -9.24 30.32 25.07
C ASP A 149 -8.12 31.36 25.09
N PHE A 150 -7.16 31.24 26.02
CA PHE A 150 -5.91 32.01 25.98
C PHE A 150 -5.00 31.65 24.78
N GLY A 151 -5.36 30.63 23.99
CA GLY A 151 -4.64 30.29 22.76
C GLY A 151 -4.88 31.28 21.61
N SER A 152 -3.80 31.74 20.97
CA SER A 152 -3.88 32.69 19.85
C SER A 152 -4.52 32.14 18.57
N ASN A 153 -4.69 30.82 18.44
CA ASN A 153 -5.35 30.17 17.32
C ASN A 153 -5.94 28.82 17.73
N GLY A 154 -6.83 28.25 16.91
CA GLY A 154 -7.56 27.02 17.23
C GLY A 154 -6.66 25.82 17.57
N ALA A 155 -5.51 25.65 16.92
CA ALA A 155 -4.57 24.57 17.22
C ALA A 155 -3.94 24.73 18.62
N LYS A 156 -3.49 25.93 18.96
CA LYS A 156 -2.94 26.26 20.29
C LYS A 156 -4.00 26.16 21.38
N ARG A 157 -5.24 26.61 21.12
CA ARG A 157 -6.37 26.47 22.06
C ARG A 157 -6.65 25.01 22.40
N ARG A 158 -6.78 24.15 21.38
CA ARG A 158 -6.96 22.70 21.56
C ARG A 158 -5.83 22.04 22.34
N LYS A 159 -4.57 22.39 22.02
CA LYS A 159 -3.40 21.85 22.75
C LYS A 159 -3.41 22.27 24.23
N ARG A 160 -3.66 23.55 24.52
CA ARG A 160 -3.73 24.07 25.89
C ARG A 160 -4.83 23.39 26.70
N ARG A 161 -6.05 23.31 26.16
CA ARG A 161 -7.18 22.62 26.80
C ARG A 161 -6.85 21.16 27.14
N ARG A 162 -6.35 20.39 26.17
CA ARG A 162 -5.99 18.97 26.40
C ARG A 162 -4.94 18.80 27.49
N ASN A 163 -3.88 19.61 27.45
CA ASN A 163 -2.81 19.53 28.43
C ASN A 163 -3.28 19.92 29.83
N TYR A 164 -4.12 20.97 29.92
CA TYR A 164 -4.69 21.39 31.20
C TYR A 164 -5.53 20.27 31.82
N PHE A 165 -6.49 19.74 31.06
CA PHE A 165 -7.35 18.64 31.51
C PHE A 165 -6.53 17.44 31.98
N LYS A 166 -5.60 16.95 31.14
CA LYS A 166 -4.74 15.80 31.46
C LYS A 166 -3.94 16.03 32.75
N ASN A 167 -3.34 17.21 32.91
CA ASN A 167 -2.50 17.52 34.06
C ASN A 167 -3.32 17.66 35.36
N GLU A 168 -4.49 18.29 35.31
CA GLU A 168 -5.34 18.45 36.49
C GLU A 168 -5.95 17.11 36.93
N VAL A 169 -6.38 16.26 36.00
CA VAL A 169 -6.87 14.92 36.33
C VAL A 169 -5.76 14.07 36.95
N LEU A 170 -4.56 14.06 36.35
CA LEU A 170 -3.41 13.35 36.91
C LEU A 170 -3.04 13.88 38.31
N LYS A 171 -3.07 15.19 38.50
CA LYS A 171 -2.71 15.81 39.79
C LYS A 171 -3.72 15.49 40.90
N ARG A 172 -5.03 15.49 40.60
CA ARG A 172 -6.09 15.32 41.60
C ARG A 172 -6.39 13.85 41.90
N PHE A 173 -6.37 13.01 40.87
CA PHE A 173 -6.81 11.61 40.98
C PHE A 173 -5.67 10.61 40.81
N ASN A 174 -4.47 11.06 40.41
CA ASN A 174 -3.33 10.19 40.08
C ASN A 174 -3.66 9.18 38.97
N VAL A 175 -4.53 9.58 38.03
CA VAL A 175 -4.97 8.79 36.87
C VAL A 175 -4.61 9.50 35.58
N GLU A 176 -4.06 8.77 34.62
CA GLU A 176 -3.82 9.27 33.27
C GLU A 176 -5.09 9.15 32.39
N LEU A 177 -5.87 10.22 32.38
CA LEU A 177 -7.05 10.36 31.51
C LEU A 177 -6.81 11.43 30.45
N GLU A 178 -6.97 11.07 29.17
CA GLU A 178 -6.93 12.06 28.09
C GLU A 178 -8.33 12.59 27.78
N LEU A 179 -8.39 13.83 27.28
CA LEU A 179 -9.66 14.45 26.89
C LEU A 179 -10.37 13.69 25.77
N SER A 180 -9.64 12.96 24.92
CA SER A 180 -10.24 12.06 23.92
C SER A 180 -10.92 10.88 24.58
N ASP A 181 -10.28 10.27 25.58
CA ASP A 181 -10.82 9.10 26.28
C ASP A 181 -12.12 9.48 27.01
N TYR A 182 -12.14 10.63 27.70
CA TYR A 182 -13.36 11.16 28.35
C TYR A 182 -14.52 11.43 27.37
N LYS A 183 -14.24 11.71 26.09
CA LYS A 183 -15.29 11.94 25.08
C LYS A 183 -15.76 10.67 24.38
N GLU A 184 -14.96 9.61 24.44
CA GLU A 184 -15.27 8.28 23.88
C GLU A 184 -16.10 7.43 24.86
N LEU A 185 -16.11 7.82 26.15
CA LEU A 185 -16.87 7.22 27.26
C LEU A 185 -18.21 7.94 27.45
#